data_AF-A0A8T3TB52-F1
#
_entry.id   AF-A0A8T3TB52-F1
#
_cell.length_a   1.000
_cell.length_b   1.000
_cell.length_c   1.000
_cell.angle_alpha   90.00
_cell.angle_beta   90.00
_cell.angle_gamma   90.00
#
_symmetry.space_group_name_H-M   'P 1'
#
loop_
_entity.id
_entity.type
_entity.pdbx_description
1 polymer ?
#
loop_
_entity_poly.entity_id
_entity_poly.type
_entity_poly.pdbx_seq_one_letter_code
_entity_poly.pdbx_strand_id
1 'polypeptide(L)'
;MTPERATTDSLWFQHTVAIIWDFDKTLIPGYMQAPLLRHFGVDEVEFWREVNALPDWYRRHGSQRVSTDVVYLHHLLEYVRAGAMAGLSNELLRRLGSQLTFYPGLPDFFERLRRRVADDPRYRQHDIRLEHYVISNGLRQMILGSAIAPYVDDVWACEFVDAPHPPGYLRGEQQALFPPEAGAPDPNERSHRAGEVTEVGYLIDNTSKTRAIFEINKGSNKYPREIDVNASIAPGDRRVPFERMIYVADGPSDIPAFSLVGGSGGATFGVYRRDSRGEFLQIKELARQGRIQAFGDADYSVGSHTALWLETEVERICDGIVQTQQRALVDRIGAPARHIADDRRPPAGDLDAPEQATEELAVAKSRPGRRAAARTSARSRRGAPAKAESNEKPDHDSRPPEVPLAERLTLVRGRSGAEADGADASQPSVDAPSEPGPAEPMPRSIRGV
;
A
#
# COMPACT_ATOMS: atom_id res chain seq x y z
N MET A 1 -30.61 41.79 -7.22
CA MET A 1 -29.63 40.71 -7.45
C MET A 1 -30.33 39.40 -7.14
N THR A 2 -30.55 38.57 -8.16
CA THR A 2 -30.96 37.17 -7.98
C THR A 2 -29.84 36.40 -7.30
N PRO A 3 -30.12 35.48 -6.37
CA PRO A 3 -29.10 34.56 -5.88
C PRO A 3 -28.73 33.62 -7.02
N GLU A 4 -27.46 33.65 -7.42
CA GLU A 4 -26.89 32.76 -8.40
C GLU A 4 -26.94 31.34 -7.83
N ARG A 5 -27.86 30.50 -8.34
CA ARG A 5 -27.92 29.09 -7.99
C ARG A 5 -26.69 28.42 -8.60
N ALA A 6 -25.64 28.27 -7.81
CA ALA A 6 -24.50 27.44 -8.15
C ALA A 6 -25.00 26.01 -8.46
N THR A 7 -24.99 25.63 -9.73
CA THR A 7 -25.20 24.26 -10.15
C THR A 7 -24.05 23.44 -9.58
N THR A 8 -24.37 22.52 -8.67
CA THR A 8 -23.39 21.63 -8.04
C THR A 8 -23.11 20.45 -8.96
N ASP A 9 -22.50 20.78 -10.11
CA ASP A 9 -22.03 19.82 -11.09
C ASP A 9 -20.66 19.30 -10.63
N SER A 10 -20.69 18.23 -9.84
CA SER A 10 -19.49 17.48 -9.46
C SER A 10 -18.91 16.79 -10.68
N LEU A 11 -17.58 16.77 -10.78
CA LEU A 11 -16.86 16.02 -11.82
C LEU A 11 -17.16 14.52 -11.81
N TRP A 12 -17.50 13.93 -10.65
CA TRP A 12 -17.79 12.50 -10.54
C TRP A 12 -18.94 12.18 -9.59
N PHE A 13 -19.80 11.25 -10.00
CA PHE A 13 -20.62 10.51 -9.05
C PHE A 13 -19.74 9.57 -8.22
N GLN A 14 -19.54 9.91 -6.95
CA GLN A 14 -18.58 9.24 -6.06
C GLN A 14 -19.15 7.92 -5.48
N HIS A 15 -19.54 6.98 -6.34
CA HIS A 15 -20.26 5.75 -5.95
C HIS A 15 -19.32 4.53 -5.85
N THR A 16 -18.02 4.74 -6.07
CA THR A 16 -17.01 3.70 -6.01
C THR A 16 -16.48 3.49 -4.60
N VAL A 17 -16.39 2.23 -4.18
CA VAL A 17 -15.58 1.72 -3.08
C VAL A 17 -14.33 1.06 -3.66
N ALA A 18 -13.16 1.34 -3.10
CA ALA A 18 -11.90 0.77 -3.56
C ALA A 18 -11.21 -0.02 -2.45
N ILE A 19 -10.77 -1.25 -2.74
CA ILE A 19 -9.84 -1.99 -1.88
C ILE A 19 -8.48 -2.01 -2.56
N ILE A 20 -7.49 -1.55 -1.82
CA ILE A 20 -6.11 -1.37 -2.27
C ILE A 20 -5.26 -2.38 -1.50
N TRP A 21 -4.56 -3.21 -2.25
CA TRP A 21 -3.84 -4.37 -1.78
C TRP A 21 -2.35 -4.19 -2.02
N ASP A 22 -1.53 -4.39 -0.98
CA ASP A 22 -0.18 -4.90 -1.22
C ASP A 22 -0.25 -6.37 -1.70
N PHE A 23 0.87 -6.97 -2.14
CA PHE A 23 0.88 -8.27 -2.80
C PHE A 23 1.73 -9.34 -2.08
N ASP A 24 3.03 -9.11 -1.92
CA ASP A 24 3.93 -10.08 -1.26
C ASP A 24 3.57 -10.15 0.23
N LYS A 25 3.47 -11.36 0.79
CA LYS A 25 2.97 -11.63 2.16
C LYS A 25 1.54 -11.15 2.48
N THR A 26 0.92 -10.37 1.60
CA THR A 26 -0.46 -9.87 1.73
C THR A 26 -1.47 -10.75 0.98
N LEU A 27 -1.22 -11.04 -0.30
CA LEU A 27 -2.05 -11.90 -1.16
C LEU A 27 -1.42 -13.28 -1.41
N ILE A 28 -0.09 -13.37 -1.33
CA ILE A 28 0.68 -14.62 -1.40
C ILE A 28 1.53 -14.81 -0.13
N PRO A 29 1.90 -16.03 0.30
CA PRO A 29 2.58 -16.28 1.58
C PRO A 29 4.09 -16.01 1.61
N GLY A 30 4.67 -15.53 0.51
CA GLY A 30 6.10 -15.28 0.34
C GLY A 30 6.36 -14.16 -0.66
N TYR A 31 7.55 -14.17 -1.27
CA TYR A 31 7.95 -13.21 -2.30
C TYR A 31 7.65 -13.74 -3.70
N MET A 32 7.07 -12.92 -4.57
CA MET A 32 6.72 -13.32 -5.94
C MET A 32 7.92 -13.70 -6.81
N GLN A 33 9.14 -13.34 -6.41
CA GLN A 33 10.38 -13.68 -7.10
C GLN A 33 10.76 -15.16 -6.91
N ALA A 34 10.16 -15.90 -5.96
CA ALA A 34 10.54 -17.29 -5.70
C ALA A 34 10.42 -18.25 -6.92
N PRO A 35 9.37 -18.22 -7.77
CA PRO A 35 9.33 -18.98 -9.02
C PRO A 35 10.39 -18.54 -10.03
N LEU A 36 10.75 -17.26 -10.06
CA LEU A 36 11.81 -16.70 -10.93
C LEU A 36 13.19 -17.23 -10.53
N LEU A 37 13.53 -17.16 -9.24
CA LEU A 37 14.81 -17.67 -8.73
C LEU A 37 14.93 -19.18 -8.96
N ARG A 38 13.86 -19.95 -8.68
CA ARG A 38 13.80 -21.39 -9.00
C ARG A 38 13.95 -21.70 -10.49
N HIS A 39 13.37 -20.89 -11.39
CA HIS A 39 13.48 -21.11 -12.83
C HIS A 39 14.93 -21.05 -13.33
N PHE A 40 15.74 -20.15 -12.75
CA PHE A 40 17.15 -19.99 -13.08
C PHE A 40 18.12 -20.77 -12.17
N GLY A 41 17.61 -21.58 -11.23
CA GLY A 41 18.44 -22.33 -10.29
C GLY A 41 19.22 -21.46 -9.30
N VAL A 42 18.75 -20.23 -9.04
CA VAL A 42 19.35 -19.30 -8.09
C VAL A 42 18.82 -19.59 -6.69
N ASP A 43 19.71 -19.70 -5.70
CA ASP A 43 19.32 -19.88 -4.30
C ASP A 43 18.69 -18.60 -3.74
N GLU A 44 17.48 -18.74 -3.19
CA GLU A 44 16.71 -17.59 -2.70
C GLU A 44 17.31 -16.96 -1.44
N VAL A 45 17.97 -17.76 -0.58
CA VAL A 45 18.57 -17.25 0.66
C VAL A 45 19.84 -16.47 0.35
N GLU A 46 20.68 -16.97 -0.56
CA GLU A 46 21.86 -16.29 -1.06
C GLU A 46 21.51 -15.01 -1.81
N PHE A 47 20.55 -15.06 -2.74
CA PHE A 47 20.08 -13.88 -3.49
C PHE A 47 19.61 -12.76 -2.54
N TRP A 48 18.73 -13.04 -1.58
CA TRP A 48 18.27 -12.02 -0.65
C TRP A 48 19.38 -11.56 0.32
N ARG A 49 20.35 -12.42 0.68
CA ARG A 49 21.53 -12.03 1.46
C ARG A 49 22.39 -11.01 0.70
N GLU A 50 22.59 -11.21 -0.60
CA GLU A 50 23.29 -10.25 -1.46
C GLU A 50 22.53 -8.93 -1.56
N VAL A 51 21.24 -8.98 -1.92
CA VAL A 51 20.35 -7.80 -2.04
C VAL A 51 20.39 -6.95 -0.77
N ASN A 52 20.31 -7.56 0.41
CA ASN A 52 20.34 -6.84 1.69
C ASN A 52 21.71 -6.24 2.03
N ALA A 53 22.81 -6.76 1.47
CA ALA A 53 24.16 -6.22 1.65
C ALA A 53 24.52 -5.09 0.66
N LEU A 54 23.86 -5.04 -0.51
CA LEU A 54 24.12 -4.04 -1.55
C LEU A 54 24.04 -2.58 -1.08
N PRO A 55 23.06 -2.13 -0.27
CA PRO A 55 22.97 -0.72 0.12
C PRO A 55 24.21 -0.22 0.87
N ASP A 56 24.77 -1.02 1.77
CA ASP A 56 25.99 -0.67 2.51
C ASP A 56 27.25 -0.84 1.65
N TRP A 57 27.25 -1.80 0.73
CA TRP A 57 28.32 -1.91 -0.27
C TRP A 57 28.39 -0.66 -1.15
N TYR A 58 27.28 -0.24 -1.77
CA TYR A 58 27.23 0.93 -2.63
C TYR A 58 27.58 2.22 -1.90
N ARG A 59 27.13 2.39 -0.64
CA ARG A 59 27.50 3.54 0.21
C ARG A 59 29.00 3.64 0.45
N ARG A 60 29.66 2.52 0.75
CA ARG A 60 31.14 2.47 0.92
C ARG A 60 31.90 2.77 -0.37
N HIS A 61 31.29 2.58 -1.53
CA HIS A 61 31.87 2.87 -2.85
C HIS A 61 31.35 4.19 -3.45
N GLY A 62 30.91 5.14 -2.62
CA GLY A 62 30.63 6.52 -3.02
C GLY A 62 29.17 6.85 -3.36
N SER A 63 28.25 5.88 -3.34
CA SER A 63 26.83 6.15 -3.59
C SER A 63 26.17 6.82 -2.38
N GLN A 64 25.74 8.07 -2.52
CA GLN A 64 25.16 8.83 -1.40
C GLN A 64 23.72 8.42 -1.04
N ARG A 65 22.96 7.91 -2.02
CA ARG A 65 21.57 7.48 -1.86
C ARG A 65 21.36 6.15 -2.59
N VAL A 66 20.80 5.18 -1.89
CA VAL A 66 20.46 3.85 -2.41
C VAL A 66 19.10 3.49 -1.82
N SER A 67 18.12 3.20 -2.68
CA SER A 67 16.80 2.74 -2.22
C SER A 67 16.88 1.26 -1.87
N THR A 68 16.59 0.92 -0.61
CA THR A 68 16.58 -0.46 -0.11
C THR A 68 15.49 -1.29 -0.77
N ASP A 69 14.36 -0.66 -1.08
CA ASP A 69 13.10 -1.35 -1.37
C ASP A 69 13.06 -1.91 -2.81
N VAL A 70 13.92 -1.39 -3.68
CA VAL A 70 13.95 -1.69 -5.13
C VAL A 70 15.35 -2.06 -5.65
N VAL A 71 16.38 -2.12 -4.78
CA VAL A 71 17.75 -2.49 -5.19
C VAL A 71 17.81 -3.91 -5.79
N TYR A 72 16.89 -4.79 -5.39
CA TYR A 72 16.76 -6.13 -5.96
C TYR A 72 16.51 -6.13 -7.48
N LEU A 73 15.85 -5.10 -8.03
CA LEU A 73 15.61 -4.98 -9.47
C LEU A 73 16.92 -4.82 -10.24
N HIS A 74 17.81 -3.97 -9.72
CA HIS A 74 19.16 -3.80 -10.29
C HIS A 74 19.97 -5.09 -10.14
N HIS A 75 19.82 -5.81 -9.02
CA HIS A 75 20.50 -7.09 -8.81
C HIS A 75 20.03 -8.18 -9.79
N LEU A 76 18.72 -8.24 -10.08
CA LEU A 76 18.19 -9.10 -11.15
C LEU A 76 18.83 -8.75 -12.51
N LEU A 77 18.95 -7.47 -12.85
CA LEU A 77 19.63 -7.04 -14.09
C LEU A 77 21.13 -7.40 -14.11
N GLU A 78 21.83 -7.38 -12.97
CA GLU A 78 23.21 -7.88 -12.90
C GLU A 78 23.29 -9.40 -13.09
N TYR A 79 22.33 -10.18 -12.57
CA TYR A 79 22.23 -11.62 -12.84
C TYR A 79 21.97 -11.91 -14.33
N VAL A 80 21.19 -11.08 -15.03
CA VAL A 80 21.04 -11.15 -16.49
C VAL A 80 22.37 -10.84 -17.19
N ARG A 81 23.04 -9.73 -16.83
CA ARG A 81 24.35 -9.33 -17.40
C ARG A 81 25.48 -10.34 -17.16
N ALA A 82 25.43 -11.05 -16.04
CA ALA A 82 26.35 -12.15 -15.71
C ALA A 82 26.02 -13.46 -16.44
N GLY A 83 24.86 -13.55 -17.11
CA GLY A 83 24.38 -14.75 -17.80
C GLY A 83 23.66 -15.78 -16.92
N ALA A 84 23.63 -15.57 -15.59
CA ALA A 84 22.93 -16.44 -14.65
C ALA A 84 21.40 -16.42 -14.84
N MET A 85 20.84 -15.31 -15.32
CA MET A 85 19.44 -15.17 -15.72
C MET A 85 19.27 -14.85 -17.22
N ALA A 86 20.13 -15.42 -18.08
CA ALA A 86 20.02 -15.25 -19.53
C ALA A 86 18.65 -15.72 -20.05
N GLY A 87 17.97 -14.90 -20.84
CA GLY A 87 16.60 -15.11 -21.32
C GLY A 87 15.49 -14.57 -20.40
N LEU A 88 15.81 -13.79 -19.35
CA LEU A 88 14.79 -13.11 -18.55
C LEU A 88 14.09 -12.03 -19.37
N SER A 89 12.80 -12.22 -19.66
CA SER A 89 11.94 -11.28 -20.40
C SER A 89 10.68 -10.91 -19.61
N ASN A 90 10.00 -9.83 -20.00
CA ASN A 90 8.68 -9.50 -19.43
C ASN A 90 7.64 -10.62 -19.70
N GLU A 91 7.76 -11.32 -20.83
CA GLU A 91 6.92 -12.48 -21.15
C GLU A 91 7.19 -13.67 -20.21
N LEU A 92 8.47 -13.97 -19.92
CA LEU A 92 8.84 -14.99 -18.94
C LEU A 92 8.31 -14.63 -17.55
N LEU A 93 8.48 -13.38 -17.11
CA LEU A 93 7.93 -12.90 -15.83
C LEU A 93 6.40 -13.11 -15.77
N ARG A 94 5.68 -12.74 -16.83
CA ARG A 94 4.24 -12.98 -16.92
C ARG A 94 3.90 -14.47 -16.85
N ARG A 95 4.60 -15.33 -17.58
CA ARG A 95 4.39 -16.78 -17.52
C ARG A 95 4.68 -17.36 -16.13
N LEU A 96 5.70 -16.87 -15.43
CA LEU A 96 6.02 -17.30 -14.05
C LEU A 96 4.98 -16.81 -13.03
N GLY A 97 4.27 -15.71 -13.32
CA GLY A 97 3.14 -15.22 -12.53
C GLY A 97 2.04 -16.24 -12.30
N SER A 98 1.82 -17.16 -13.25
CA SER A 98 0.82 -18.23 -13.11
C SER A 98 1.22 -19.34 -12.12
N GLN A 99 2.44 -19.31 -11.58
CA GLN A 99 2.95 -20.26 -10.59
C GLN A 99 2.86 -19.72 -9.15
N LEU A 100 2.27 -18.52 -8.96
CA LEU A 100 2.12 -17.92 -7.64
C LEU A 100 0.98 -18.59 -6.87
N THR A 101 1.31 -19.12 -5.68
CA THR A 101 0.33 -19.65 -4.73
C THR A 101 -0.23 -18.52 -3.89
N PHE A 102 -1.56 -18.36 -3.91
CA PHE A 102 -2.26 -17.36 -3.10
C PHE A 102 -2.66 -17.90 -1.73
N TYR A 103 -2.97 -17.01 -0.79
CA TYR A 103 -3.59 -17.39 0.48
C TYR A 103 -4.98 -18.02 0.28
N PRO A 104 -5.46 -18.83 1.25
CA PRO A 104 -6.76 -19.49 1.16
C PRO A 104 -7.90 -18.50 0.86
N GLY A 105 -8.82 -18.90 -0.02
CA GLY A 105 -9.97 -18.10 -0.44
C GLY A 105 -9.71 -17.10 -1.58
N LEU A 106 -8.46 -16.87 -2.00
CA LEU A 106 -8.12 -16.13 -3.22
C LEU A 106 -7.99 -17.08 -4.43
N PRO A 107 -8.30 -16.63 -5.66
CA PRO A 107 -8.78 -15.29 -6.02
C PRO A 107 -10.28 -15.07 -5.75
N ASP A 108 -11.05 -16.13 -5.49
CA ASP A 108 -12.53 -16.14 -5.40
C ASP A 108 -13.13 -15.08 -4.47
N PHE A 109 -12.41 -14.67 -3.42
CA PHE A 109 -12.81 -13.58 -2.52
C PHE A 109 -13.12 -12.27 -3.27
N PHE A 110 -12.33 -11.90 -4.29
CA PHE A 110 -12.53 -10.62 -4.99
C PHE A 110 -13.87 -10.60 -5.74
N GLU A 111 -14.17 -11.66 -6.50
CA GLU A 111 -15.44 -11.79 -7.22
C GLU A 111 -16.62 -11.96 -6.26
N ARG A 112 -16.45 -12.73 -5.18
CA ARG A 112 -17.48 -12.90 -4.13
C ARG A 112 -17.86 -11.55 -3.52
N LEU A 113 -16.88 -10.73 -3.18
CA LEU A 113 -17.09 -9.42 -2.57
C LEU A 113 -17.68 -8.41 -3.56
N ARG A 114 -17.22 -8.41 -4.82
CA ARG A 114 -17.81 -7.58 -5.88
C ARG A 114 -19.28 -7.94 -6.15
N ARG A 115 -19.63 -9.24 -6.20
CA ARG A 115 -21.02 -9.70 -6.31
C ARG A 115 -21.86 -9.31 -5.10
N ARG A 116 -21.33 -9.45 -3.88
CA ARG A 116 -22.02 -9.04 -2.64
C ARG A 116 -22.48 -7.58 -2.71
N VAL A 117 -21.68 -6.67 -3.29
CA VAL A 117 -22.08 -5.27 -3.53
C VAL A 117 -23.04 -5.13 -4.70
N ALA A 118 -22.78 -5.79 -5.84
CA ALA A 118 -23.57 -5.63 -7.06
C ALA A 118 -24.96 -6.28 -7.02
N ASP A 119 -25.15 -7.31 -6.18
CA ASP A 119 -26.38 -8.07 -6.03
C ASP A 119 -27.29 -7.60 -4.89
N ASP A 120 -26.78 -6.81 -3.93
CA ASP A 120 -27.62 -6.23 -2.88
C ASP A 120 -28.58 -5.17 -3.48
N PRO A 121 -29.91 -5.36 -3.36
CA PRO A 121 -30.89 -4.38 -3.86
C PRO A 121 -30.74 -2.99 -3.24
N ARG A 122 -30.22 -2.88 -2.01
CA ARG A 122 -29.94 -1.61 -1.34
C ARG A 122 -28.93 -0.79 -2.12
N TYR A 123 -27.92 -1.43 -2.72
CA TYR A 123 -26.79 -0.78 -3.38
C TYR A 123 -26.97 -0.64 -4.89
N ARG A 124 -27.61 -1.64 -5.53
CA ARG A 124 -27.86 -1.68 -6.98
C ARG A 124 -28.62 -0.45 -7.49
N GLN A 125 -29.60 0.05 -6.75
CA GLN A 125 -30.37 1.25 -7.12
C GLN A 125 -29.55 2.56 -7.09
N HIS A 126 -28.37 2.54 -6.48
CA HIS A 126 -27.47 3.69 -6.31
C HIS A 126 -26.20 3.62 -7.18
N ASP A 127 -26.09 2.61 -8.05
CA ASP A 127 -24.92 2.34 -8.92
C ASP A 127 -23.60 2.32 -8.14
N ILE A 128 -23.62 1.68 -6.96
CA ILE A 128 -22.43 1.49 -6.14
C ILE A 128 -21.57 0.38 -6.73
N ARG A 129 -20.26 0.62 -6.83
CA ARG A 129 -19.31 -0.29 -7.47
C ARG A 129 -18.13 -0.57 -6.54
N LEU A 130 -17.66 -1.82 -6.56
CA LEU A 130 -16.45 -2.24 -5.85
C LEU A 130 -15.31 -2.51 -6.83
N GLU A 131 -14.19 -1.84 -6.60
CA GLU A 131 -12.97 -1.94 -7.40
C GLU A 131 -11.80 -2.47 -6.54
N HIS A 132 -10.95 -3.31 -7.13
CA HIS A 132 -9.78 -3.93 -6.48
C HIS A 132 -8.49 -3.47 -7.15
N TYR A 133 -7.55 -2.93 -6.38
CA TYR A 133 -6.29 -2.37 -6.88
C TYR A 133 -5.08 -2.99 -6.22
N VAL A 134 -4.02 -3.27 -6.99
CA VAL A 134 -2.75 -3.76 -6.41
C VAL A 134 -1.68 -2.68 -6.50
N ILE A 135 -1.00 -2.42 -5.38
CA ILE A 135 0.13 -1.49 -5.28
C ILE A 135 1.28 -2.21 -4.56
N SER A 136 2.31 -2.62 -5.31
CA SER A 136 3.39 -3.46 -4.80
C SER A 136 4.75 -2.98 -5.31
N ASN A 137 5.82 -3.18 -4.51
CA ASN A 137 7.20 -2.97 -4.96
C ASN A 137 7.72 -4.14 -5.82
N GLY A 138 6.90 -5.18 -6.01
CA GLY A 138 7.18 -6.38 -6.79
C GLY A 138 7.19 -6.17 -8.31
N LEU A 139 7.15 -7.28 -9.06
CA LEU A 139 7.24 -7.32 -10.52
C LEU A 139 5.85 -7.34 -11.18
N ARG A 140 5.49 -6.26 -11.86
CA ARG A 140 4.15 -6.05 -12.45
C ARG A 140 3.72 -7.15 -13.41
N GLN A 141 4.62 -7.64 -14.24
CA GLN A 141 4.33 -8.70 -15.20
C GLN A 141 3.95 -10.01 -14.49
N MET A 142 4.58 -10.35 -13.35
CA MET A 142 4.21 -11.53 -12.56
C MET A 142 2.79 -11.39 -11.99
N ILE A 143 2.44 -10.22 -11.45
CA ILE A 143 1.09 -9.94 -10.94
C ILE A 143 0.05 -10.09 -12.08
N LEU A 144 0.32 -9.52 -13.25
CA LEU A 144 -0.57 -9.56 -14.42
C LEU A 144 -0.65 -10.92 -15.13
N GLY A 145 0.23 -11.87 -14.79
CA GLY A 145 0.16 -13.26 -15.23
C GLY A 145 -0.46 -14.21 -14.21
N SER A 146 -0.85 -13.70 -13.03
CA SER A 146 -1.32 -14.50 -11.90
C SER A 146 -2.83 -14.69 -11.87
N ALA A 147 -3.30 -15.62 -11.02
CA ALA A 147 -4.71 -15.95 -10.88
C ALA A 147 -5.61 -14.78 -10.44
N ILE A 148 -5.08 -13.73 -9.79
CA ILE A 148 -5.88 -12.55 -9.42
C ILE A 148 -6.05 -11.54 -10.55
N ALA A 149 -5.24 -11.61 -11.63
CA ALA A 149 -5.18 -10.58 -12.66
C ALA A 149 -6.55 -10.27 -13.34
N PRO A 150 -7.45 -11.24 -13.57
CA PRO A 150 -8.79 -10.95 -14.14
C PRO A 150 -9.74 -10.21 -13.19
N TYR A 151 -9.43 -10.16 -11.90
CA TYR A 151 -10.32 -9.63 -10.86
C TYR A 151 -9.96 -8.22 -10.41
N VAL A 152 -8.73 -7.76 -10.67
CA VAL A 152 -8.23 -6.45 -10.29
C VAL A 152 -8.48 -5.40 -11.39
N ASP A 153 -8.80 -4.19 -10.97
CA ASP A 153 -9.15 -3.05 -11.83
C ASP A 153 -7.92 -2.30 -12.34
N ASP A 154 -6.78 -2.36 -11.63
CA ASP A 154 -5.48 -1.81 -12.05
C ASP A 154 -4.33 -2.32 -11.16
N VAL A 155 -3.09 -2.21 -11.65
CA VAL A 155 -1.87 -2.70 -10.97
C VAL A 155 -0.71 -1.72 -11.12
N TRP A 156 -0.23 -1.21 -9.97
CA TRP A 156 1.03 -0.50 -9.81
C TRP A 156 2.08 -1.45 -9.24
N ALA A 157 3.09 -1.75 -10.04
CA ALA A 157 4.27 -2.51 -9.62
C ALA A 157 5.43 -2.24 -10.56
N CYS A 158 6.64 -2.63 -10.17
CA CYS A 158 7.85 -2.35 -10.93
C CYS A 158 7.85 -3.08 -12.29
N GLU A 159 8.36 -2.42 -13.32
CA GLU A 159 8.33 -2.89 -14.70
C GLU A 159 9.70 -2.69 -15.36
N PHE A 160 10.17 -3.69 -16.10
CA PHE A 160 11.43 -3.64 -16.83
C PHE A 160 11.22 -3.27 -18.30
N VAL A 161 12.26 -2.72 -18.92
CA VAL A 161 12.34 -2.51 -20.38
C VAL A 161 13.17 -3.64 -20.99
N ASP A 162 12.65 -4.26 -22.05
CA ASP A 162 13.26 -5.34 -22.83
C ASP A 162 13.53 -4.96 -24.31
N ALA A 163 13.29 -3.69 -24.66
CA ALA A 163 13.63 -3.09 -25.94
C ALA A 163 14.20 -1.66 -25.74
N PRO A 164 15.41 -1.52 -25.15
CA PRO A 164 16.04 -0.22 -24.96
C PRO A 164 16.43 0.41 -26.31
N HIS A 165 16.41 1.74 -26.39
CA HIS A 165 16.81 2.48 -27.58
C HIS A 165 18.05 3.36 -27.31
N PRO A 166 19.09 3.31 -28.17
CA PRO A 166 20.32 4.06 -27.94
C PRO A 166 20.14 5.58 -28.17
N PRO A 167 21.09 6.40 -27.69
CA PRO A 167 21.13 7.82 -28.01
C PRO A 167 21.13 8.07 -29.52
N GLY A 168 20.11 8.79 -29.99
CA GLY A 168 19.94 9.12 -31.40
C GLY A 168 18.86 8.33 -32.14
N TYR A 169 18.13 7.40 -31.51
CA TYR A 169 17.17 6.49 -32.15
C TYR A 169 16.08 7.14 -33.03
N LEU A 170 15.78 8.43 -32.81
CA LEU A 170 14.85 9.22 -33.64
C LEU A 170 15.45 9.65 -35.00
N ARG A 171 16.77 9.51 -35.20
CA ARG A 171 17.45 9.73 -36.48
C ARG A 171 17.29 8.46 -37.31
N GLY A 172 16.47 8.52 -38.35
CA GLY A 172 15.93 7.36 -39.08
C GLY A 172 16.94 6.37 -39.67
N GLU A 173 18.23 6.70 -39.68
CA GLU A 173 19.31 5.78 -40.07
C GLU A 173 19.58 4.69 -39.02
N GLN A 174 19.29 4.92 -37.73
CA GLN A 174 19.50 3.93 -36.67
C GLN A 174 18.43 2.84 -36.59
N GLN A 175 17.22 3.06 -37.13
CA GLN A 175 16.19 2.00 -37.20
C GLN A 175 16.61 0.82 -38.09
N ALA A 176 17.55 1.04 -39.03
CA ALA A 176 18.15 -0.02 -39.84
C ALA A 176 19.25 -0.83 -39.12
N LEU A 177 19.79 -0.33 -38.00
CA LEU A 177 20.84 -1.00 -37.22
C LEU A 177 20.28 -1.95 -36.16
N PHE A 178 18.97 -1.88 -35.88
CA PHE A 178 18.25 -2.79 -34.99
C PHE A 178 17.04 -3.40 -35.72
N PRO A 179 17.27 -4.24 -36.76
CA PRO A 179 16.19 -4.92 -37.46
C PRO A 179 15.43 -5.85 -36.49
N PRO A 180 14.08 -5.98 -36.59
CA PRO A 180 13.31 -6.72 -35.60
C PRO A 180 13.70 -8.19 -35.44
N GLU A 181 14.01 -8.87 -36.57
CA GLU A 181 14.48 -10.25 -36.59
C GLU A 181 15.38 -10.48 -37.81
N ALA A 182 16.66 -10.84 -37.62
CA ALA A 182 17.48 -11.71 -38.49
C ALA A 182 18.97 -11.65 -38.11
N GLY A 183 19.52 -12.78 -37.68
CA GLY A 183 20.96 -12.95 -37.46
C GLY A 183 21.28 -13.66 -36.15
N ALA A 184 22.00 -14.78 -36.21
CA ALA A 184 22.54 -15.39 -35.00
C ALA A 184 23.57 -14.43 -34.36
N PRO A 185 23.57 -14.24 -33.03
CA PRO A 185 24.50 -13.33 -32.37
C PRO A 185 25.95 -13.78 -32.61
N ASP A 186 26.85 -12.82 -32.81
CA ASP A 186 28.29 -13.08 -32.84
C ASP A 186 28.69 -13.73 -31.50
N PRO A 187 29.33 -14.91 -31.48
CA PRO A 187 29.73 -15.57 -30.24
C PRO A 187 30.73 -14.76 -29.38
N ASN A 188 31.31 -13.68 -29.90
CA ASN A 188 32.15 -12.74 -29.15
C ASN A 188 31.44 -11.43 -28.76
N GLU A 189 30.27 -11.10 -29.33
CA GLU A 189 29.49 -9.97 -28.84
C GLU A 189 28.59 -10.40 -27.68
N ARG A 190 28.71 -9.70 -26.54
CA ARG A 190 27.70 -9.76 -25.47
C ARG A 190 26.46 -8.94 -25.84
N SER A 191 25.96 -9.11 -27.06
CA SER A 191 24.68 -8.53 -27.49
C SER A 191 23.58 -9.18 -26.65
N HIS A 192 22.86 -8.37 -25.86
CA HIS A 192 21.66 -8.80 -25.16
C HIS A 192 20.72 -9.53 -26.13
N ARG A 193 20.19 -10.68 -25.72
CA ARG A 193 19.29 -11.44 -26.60
C ARG A 193 18.01 -10.65 -26.78
N ALA A 194 17.43 -10.68 -27.98
CA ALA A 194 16.19 -9.97 -28.27
C ALA A 194 15.09 -10.35 -27.25
N GLY A 195 14.52 -9.34 -26.59
CA GLY A 195 13.51 -9.51 -25.55
C GLY A 195 14.03 -9.77 -24.13
N GLU A 196 15.35 -9.76 -23.88
CA GLU A 196 15.88 -9.74 -22.51
C GLU A 196 15.66 -8.38 -21.82
N VAL A 197 15.33 -8.39 -20.54
CA VAL A 197 15.25 -7.17 -19.72
C VAL A 197 16.63 -6.54 -19.52
N THR A 198 16.73 -5.22 -19.76
CA THR A 198 18.00 -4.48 -19.69
C THR A 198 17.99 -3.34 -18.69
N GLU A 199 16.82 -2.75 -18.44
CA GLU A 199 16.65 -1.52 -17.65
C GLU A 199 15.36 -1.57 -16.82
N VAL A 200 15.28 -0.77 -15.75
CA VAL A 200 14.04 -0.58 -14.98
C VAL A 200 13.26 0.60 -15.57
N GLY A 201 12.08 0.33 -16.13
CA GLY A 201 11.24 1.34 -16.79
C GLY A 201 10.23 2.02 -15.86
N TYR A 202 9.72 1.29 -14.86
CA TYR A 202 8.81 1.84 -13.85
C TYR A 202 9.12 1.28 -12.46
N LEU A 203 8.94 2.13 -11.45
CA LEU A 203 9.36 1.89 -10.07
C LEU A 203 8.23 2.25 -9.10
N ILE A 204 7.93 1.31 -8.19
CA ILE A 204 7.13 1.54 -6.99
C ILE A 204 8.02 1.25 -5.79
N ASP A 205 8.29 2.30 -5.00
CA ASP A 205 8.86 2.20 -3.66
C ASP A 205 7.79 2.55 -2.60
N ASN A 206 8.16 2.42 -1.33
CA ASN A 206 7.26 2.68 -0.19
C ASN A 206 6.66 4.11 -0.18
N THR A 207 7.33 5.08 -0.80
CA THR A 207 6.80 6.45 -0.95
C THR A 207 5.85 6.53 -2.14
N SER A 208 6.23 5.91 -3.27
CA SER A 208 5.47 5.90 -4.52
C SER A 208 4.17 5.11 -4.42
N LYS A 209 4.05 4.16 -3.48
CA LYS A 209 2.74 3.58 -3.10
C LYS A 209 1.71 4.67 -2.78
N THR A 210 2.09 5.73 -2.06
CA THR A 210 1.18 6.83 -1.72
C THR A 210 0.74 7.65 -2.94
N ARG A 211 1.63 7.81 -3.94
CA ARG A 211 1.28 8.44 -5.22
C ARG A 211 0.22 7.62 -5.95
N ALA A 212 0.40 6.30 -6.06
CA ALA A 212 -0.57 5.42 -6.71
C ALA A 212 -1.97 5.48 -6.05
N ILE A 213 -2.05 5.60 -4.71
CA ILE A 213 -3.31 5.85 -4.01
C ILE A 213 -3.94 7.20 -4.43
N PHE A 214 -3.15 8.26 -4.61
CA PHE A 214 -3.64 9.53 -5.16
C PHE A 214 -4.12 9.41 -6.61
N GLU A 215 -3.50 8.55 -7.43
CA GLU A 215 -3.93 8.28 -8.81
C GLU A 215 -5.31 7.62 -8.86
N ILE A 216 -5.58 6.65 -7.98
CA ILE A 216 -6.92 6.05 -7.78
C ILE A 216 -7.92 7.10 -7.28
N ASN A 217 -7.52 7.90 -6.27
CA ASN A 217 -8.36 8.92 -5.63
C ASN A 217 -8.86 9.96 -6.63
N LYS A 218 -7.97 10.44 -7.50
CA LYS A 218 -8.26 11.43 -8.55
C LYS A 218 -8.87 10.81 -9.81
N GLY A 219 -8.57 9.54 -10.09
CA GLY A 219 -8.99 8.83 -11.30
C GLY A 219 -8.04 8.98 -12.48
N SER A 220 -6.82 9.50 -12.29
CA SER A 220 -5.81 9.64 -13.36
C SER A 220 -5.38 8.29 -13.96
N ASN A 221 -5.58 7.20 -13.24
CA ASN A 221 -5.33 5.85 -13.74
C ASN A 221 -6.36 5.39 -14.78
N LYS A 222 -7.60 5.89 -14.69
CA LYS A 222 -8.67 5.64 -15.68
C LYS A 222 -8.72 6.72 -16.77
N TYR A 223 -8.26 7.93 -16.49
CA TYR A 223 -8.28 9.09 -17.40
C TYR A 223 -6.89 9.77 -17.50
N PRO A 224 -5.86 9.07 -17.99
CA PRO A 224 -4.46 9.53 -17.92
C PRO A 224 -4.11 10.65 -18.92
N ARG A 225 -5.00 10.98 -19.87
CA ARG A 225 -4.78 12.11 -20.80
C ARG A 225 -5.46 13.39 -20.31
N GLU A 226 -6.45 13.24 -19.45
CA GLU A 226 -7.34 14.29 -18.97
C GLU A 226 -6.99 14.74 -17.54
N ILE A 227 -6.47 13.82 -16.71
CA ILE A 227 -6.20 14.06 -15.28
C ILE A 227 -4.73 13.76 -14.96
N ASP A 228 -3.97 14.80 -14.63
CA ASP A 228 -2.64 14.68 -14.04
C ASP A 228 -2.74 14.45 -12.52
N VAL A 229 -1.90 13.55 -11.97
CA VAL A 229 -1.89 13.24 -10.52
C VAL A 229 -1.55 14.45 -9.64
N ASN A 230 -0.85 15.46 -10.16
CA ASN A 230 -0.49 16.68 -9.46
C ASN A 230 -1.57 17.78 -9.57
N ALA A 231 -2.57 17.61 -10.46
CA ALA A 231 -3.68 18.56 -10.59
C ALA A 231 -4.46 18.71 -9.28
N SER A 232 -4.87 19.93 -8.94
CA SER A 232 -5.72 20.18 -7.77
C SER A 232 -7.15 19.78 -8.08
N ILE A 233 -7.70 18.85 -7.29
CA ILE A 233 -9.09 18.37 -7.41
C ILE A 233 -9.73 18.45 -6.04
N ALA A 234 -10.85 19.18 -5.94
CA ALA A 234 -11.59 19.37 -4.71
C ALA A 234 -12.15 18.03 -4.18
N PRO A 235 -12.34 17.85 -2.86
CA PRO A 235 -12.76 16.55 -2.31
C PRO A 235 -14.07 15.99 -2.89
N GLY A 236 -15.04 16.85 -3.21
CA GLY A 236 -16.30 16.46 -3.87
C GLY A 236 -16.18 16.11 -5.36
N ASP A 237 -15.04 16.42 -5.98
CA ASP A 237 -14.73 16.21 -7.40
C ASP A 237 -13.74 15.06 -7.62
N ARG A 238 -13.42 14.30 -6.57
CA ARG A 238 -12.54 13.12 -6.65
C ARG A 238 -13.34 11.90 -7.05
N ARG A 239 -12.78 11.03 -7.90
CA ARG A 239 -13.47 9.82 -8.37
C ARG A 239 -13.74 8.83 -7.23
N VAL A 240 -12.75 8.62 -6.36
CA VAL A 240 -12.84 7.72 -5.22
C VAL A 240 -12.33 8.43 -3.96
N PRO A 241 -13.19 9.01 -3.11
CA PRO A 241 -12.76 9.63 -1.85
C PRO A 241 -12.05 8.66 -0.91
N PHE A 242 -11.16 9.18 -0.07
CA PHE A 242 -10.35 8.37 0.84
C PHE A 242 -11.21 7.61 1.86
N GLU A 243 -12.32 8.21 2.28
CA GLU A 243 -13.33 7.64 3.17
C GLU A 243 -14.05 6.41 2.56
N ARG A 244 -13.82 6.14 1.27
CA ARG A 244 -14.31 4.97 0.52
C ARG A 244 -13.19 4.01 0.09
N MET A 245 -11.98 4.20 0.62
CA MET A 245 -10.84 3.32 0.39
C MET A 245 -10.61 2.41 1.60
N ILE A 246 -10.24 1.16 1.33
CA ILE A 246 -9.71 0.19 2.29
C ILE A 246 -8.29 -0.15 1.84
N TYR A 247 -7.29 -0.02 2.72
CA TYR A 247 -5.91 -0.43 2.44
C TYR A 247 -5.53 -1.68 3.25
N VAL A 248 -4.99 -2.69 2.57
CA VAL A 248 -4.63 -3.99 3.16
C VAL A 248 -3.17 -4.32 2.85
N ALA A 249 -2.36 -4.54 3.88
CA ALA A 249 -0.95 -4.94 3.76
C ALA A 249 -0.41 -5.66 5.01
N ASP A 250 0.76 -6.30 4.92
CA ASP A 250 1.38 -7.08 6.00
C ASP A 250 2.29 -6.27 6.94
N GLY A 251 2.94 -5.22 6.42
CA GLY A 251 4.24 -4.81 6.94
C GLY A 251 4.53 -3.30 7.08
N PRO A 252 5.73 -2.96 7.60
CA PRO A 252 6.15 -1.58 7.87
C PRO A 252 6.48 -0.78 6.60
N SER A 253 6.73 -1.43 5.47
CA SER A 253 6.79 -0.82 4.13
C SER A 253 5.60 0.08 3.83
N ASP A 254 4.45 -0.28 4.39
CA ASP A 254 3.15 0.30 4.08
C ASP A 254 2.70 1.35 5.12
N ILE A 255 3.53 1.66 6.12
CA ILE A 255 3.27 2.74 7.09
C ILE A 255 2.89 4.08 6.40
N PRO A 256 3.52 4.53 5.31
CA PRO A 256 3.10 5.74 4.61
C PRO A 256 1.69 5.63 4.01
N ALA A 257 1.36 4.49 3.39
CA ALA A 257 0.06 4.22 2.79
C ALA A 257 -1.06 4.11 3.84
N PHE A 258 -0.83 3.33 4.90
CA PHE A 258 -1.70 3.25 6.07
C PHE A 258 -1.96 4.64 6.68
N SER A 259 -0.90 5.45 6.85
CA SER A 259 -1.03 6.79 7.41
C SER A 259 -1.82 7.74 6.51
N LEU A 260 -1.67 7.64 5.19
CA LEU A 260 -2.44 8.43 4.23
C LEU A 260 -3.92 8.05 4.25
N VAL A 261 -4.24 6.76 4.13
CA VAL A 261 -5.63 6.27 4.02
C VAL A 261 -6.35 6.43 5.35
N GLY A 262 -5.78 5.93 6.45
CA GLY A 262 -6.38 6.05 7.79
C GLY A 262 -6.47 7.50 8.28
N GLY A 263 -5.45 8.31 7.99
CA GLY A 263 -5.45 9.74 8.31
C GLY A 263 -6.46 10.57 7.50
N SER A 264 -6.90 10.04 6.36
CA SER A 264 -7.91 10.67 5.48
C SER A 264 -9.30 10.03 5.62
N GLY A 265 -9.56 9.30 6.71
CA GLY A 265 -10.88 8.72 7.03
C GLY A 265 -11.19 7.39 6.32
N GLY A 266 -10.26 6.83 5.56
CA GLY A 266 -10.37 5.50 4.98
C GLY A 266 -10.08 4.37 5.96
N ALA A 267 -10.30 3.15 5.52
CA ALA A 267 -10.10 1.95 6.31
C ALA A 267 -8.68 1.35 6.12
N THR A 268 -8.14 0.74 7.17
CA THR A 268 -6.77 0.20 7.20
C THR A 268 -6.72 -1.13 7.96
N PHE A 269 -6.34 -2.18 7.25
CA PHE A 269 -6.29 -3.55 7.76
C PHE A 269 -4.89 -4.15 7.62
N GLY A 270 -4.38 -4.72 8.72
CA GLY A 270 -3.14 -5.48 8.70
C GLY A 270 -3.38 -6.96 8.49
N VAL A 271 -2.54 -7.63 7.70
CA VAL A 271 -2.53 -9.11 7.61
C VAL A 271 -1.23 -9.70 8.13
N TYR A 272 -1.26 -10.96 8.54
CA TYR A 272 -0.06 -11.70 8.95
C TYR A 272 -0.24 -13.20 8.66
N ARG A 273 0.85 -13.95 8.49
CA ARG A 273 0.75 -15.41 8.41
C ARG A 273 0.41 -16.00 9.77
N ARG A 274 -0.59 -16.88 9.79
CA ARG A 274 -1.06 -17.57 11.01
C ARG A 274 0.03 -18.33 11.79
N ASP A 275 1.07 -18.80 11.10
CA ASP A 275 2.22 -19.51 11.69
C ASP A 275 3.37 -18.58 12.12
N SER A 276 3.34 -17.30 11.73
CA SER A 276 4.42 -16.34 11.95
C SER A 276 4.14 -15.45 13.17
N ARG A 277 4.67 -15.86 14.33
CA ARG A 277 4.65 -15.03 15.55
C ARG A 277 5.36 -13.68 15.35
N GLY A 278 6.36 -13.62 14.45
CA GLY A 278 7.08 -12.38 14.14
C GLY A 278 6.19 -11.34 13.46
N GLU A 279 5.51 -11.73 12.37
CA GLU A 279 4.55 -10.87 11.67
C GLU A 279 3.37 -10.47 12.57
N PHE A 280 2.82 -11.41 13.35
CA PHE A 280 1.79 -11.09 14.34
C PHE A 280 2.22 -9.99 15.33
N LEU A 281 3.46 -10.05 15.84
CA LEU A 281 3.96 -9.03 16.77
C LEU A 281 4.18 -7.68 16.07
N GLN A 282 4.63 -7.70 14.81
CA GLN A 282 4.82 -6.51 13.99
C GLN A 282 3.48 -5.82 13.68
N ILE A 283 2.48 -6.55 13.19
CA ILE A 283 1.17 -6.00 12.85
C ILE A 283 0.41 -5.52 14.10
N LYS A 284 0.54 -6.25 15.23
CA LYS A 284 0.01 -5.82 16.53
C LYS A 284 0.62 -4.51 17.01
N GLU A 285 1.92 -4.29 16.76
CA GLU A 285 2.57 -3.03 17.11
C GLU A 285 2.09 -1.86 16.22
N LEU A 286 1.85 -2.11 14.92
CA LEU A 286 1.22 -1.13 14.03
C LEU A 286 -0.20 -0.75 14.51
N ALA A 287 -0.99 -1.72 14.95
CA ALA A 287 -2.31 -1.46 15.57
C ALA A 287 -2.19 -0.66 16.88
N ARG A 288 -1.23 -1.01 17.75
CA ARG A 288 -0.96 -0.29 19.02
C ARG A 288 -0.54 1.17 18.77
N GLN A 289 0.12 1.44 17.66
CA GLN A 289 0.50 2.79 17.22
C GLN A 289 -0.63 3.56 16.50
N GLY A 290 -1.80 2.95 16.31
CA GLY A 290 -2.92 3.55 15.57
C GLY A 290 -2.67 3.72 14.07
N ARG A 291 -1.75 2.92 13.49
CA ARG A 291 -1.47 2.93 12.05
C ARG A 291 -2.52 2.15 11.26
N ILE A 292 -3.06 1.09 11.86
CA ILE A 292 -4.13 0.26 11.32
C ILE A 292 -5.27 0.18 12.34
N GLN A 293 -6.50 0.01 11.86
CA GLN A 293 -7.69 -0.05 12.72
C GLN A 293 -7.97 -1.47 13.22
N ALA A 294 -7.64 -2.47 12.40
CA ALA A 294 -7.78 -3.90 12.74
C ALA A 294 -6.72 -4.73 12.01
N PHE A 295 -6.60 -6.01 12.38
CA PHE A 295 -5.73 -6.97 11.71
C PHE A 295 -6.23 -8.41 11.90
N GLY A 296 -5.87 -9.30 10.96
CA GLY A 296 -6.28 -10.70 10.95
C GLY A 296 -5.23 -11.59 10.28
N ASP A 297 -5.37 -12.91 10.43
CA ASP A 297 -4.53 -13.82 9.66
C ASP A 297 -4.89 -13.76 8.16
N ALA A 298 -3.90 -13.98 7.29
CA ALA A 298 -4.07 -13.96 5.85
C ALA A 298 -4.84 -15.20 5.34
N ASP A 299 -6.12 -15.26 5.67
CA ASP A 299 -7.10 -16.23 5.20
C ASP A 299 -8.33 -15.46 4.70
N TYR A 300 -8.63 -15.58 3.41
CA TYR A 300 -9.75 -14.91 2.73
C TYR A 300 -10.91 -15.88 2.43
N SER A 301 -10.91 -17.06 3.07
CA SER A 301 -11.97 -18.05 2.99
C SER A 301 -13.29 -17.54 3.58
N VAL A 302 -14.41 -18.09 3.14
CA VAL A 302 -15.74 -17.70 3.65
C VAL A 302 -15.80 -17.92 5.16
N GLY A 303 -16.16 -16.88 5.91
CA GLY A 303 -16.27 -16.93 7.37
C GLY A 303 -14.95 -16.80 8.15
N SER A 304 -13.80 -16.59 7.48
CA SER A 304 -12.56 -16.21 8.15
C SER A 304 -12.68 -14.81 8.78
N HIS A 305 -11.82 -14.49 9.75
CA HIS A 305 -11.85 -13.17 10.41
C HIS A 305 -11.61 -12.02 9.42
N THR A 306 -10.59 -12.17 8.56
CA THR A 306 -10.21 -11.19 7.54
C THR A 306 -11.30 -11.02 6.49
N ALA A 307 -11.92 -12.10 5.99
CA ALA A 307 -13.03 -11.98 5.04
C ALA A 307 -14.25 -11.29 5.68
N LEU A 308 -14.64 -11.67 6.90
CA LEU A 308 -15.75 -11.04 7.61
C LEU A 308 -15.53 -9.56 7.89
N TRP A 309 -14.31 -9.17 8.28
CA TRP A 309 -13.99 -7.75 8.52
C TRP A 309 -14.08 -6.94 7.22
N LEU A 310 -13.48 -7.43 6.13
CA LEU A 310 -13.51 -6.75 4.83
C LEU A 310 -14.92 -6.68 4.23
N GLU A 311 -15.71 -7.76 4.33
CA GLU A 311 -17.12 -7.78 3.92
C GLU A 311 -17.94 -6.74 4.70
N THR A 312 -17.77 -6.67 6.03
CA THR A 312 -18.46 -5.70 6.89
C THR A 312 -18.05 -4.25 6.59
N GLU A 313 -16.76 -4.01 6.35
CA GLU A 313 -16.24 -2.66 6.13
C GLU A 313 -16.64 -2.12 4.74
N VAL A 314 -16.70 -2.97 3.71
CA VAL A 314 -17.29 -2.62 2.42
C VAL A 314 -18.78 -2.27 2.57
N GLU A 315 -19.55 -3.08 3.29
CA GLU A 315 -20.97 -2.77 3.57
C GLU A 315 -21.14 -1.45 4.31
N ARG A 316 -20.31 -1.17 5.32
CA ARG A 316 -20.29 0.11 6.05
C ARG A 316 -20.09 1.31 5.12
N ILE A 317 -19.16 1.20 4.16
CA ILE A 317 -18.92 2.26 3.18
C ILE A 317 -20.09 2.38 2.20
N CYS A 318 -20.64 1.26 1.72
CA CYS A 318 -21.79 1.24 0.82
C CYS A 318 -23.04 1.87 1.46
N ASP A 319 -23.37 1.49 2.70
CA ASP A 319 -24.45 2.12 3.48
C ASP A 319 -24.22 3.63 3.66
N GLY A 320 -22.97 4.05 3.85
CA GLY A 320 -22.59 5.47 3.90
C GLY A 320 -22.85 6.23 2.58
N ILE A 321 -22.62 5.59 1.43
CA ILE A 321 -22.98 6.14 0.10
C ILE A 321 -24.49 6.31 -0.01
N VAL A 322 -25.25 5.26 0.30
CA VAL A 322 -26.72 5.26 0.26
C VAL A 322 -27.29 6.40 1.12
N GLN A 323 -26.85 6.51 2.38
CA GLN A 323 -27.30 7.58 3.27
C GLN A 323 -26.95 8.98 2.75
N THR A 324 -25.78 9.14 2.14
CA THR A 324 -25.35 10.43 1.58
C THR A 324 -26.23 10.84 0.39
N GLN A 325 -26.51 9.91 -0.53
CA GLN A 325 -27.40 10.17 -1.67
C GLN A 325 -28.84 10.44 -1.22
N GLN A 326 -29.36 9.68 -0.24
CA GLN A 326 -30.71 9.88 0.30
C GLN A 326 -30.87 11.24 0.99
N ARG A 327 -29.88 11.69 1.78
CA ARG A 327 -29.89 13.04 2.38
C ARG A 327 -29.88 14.12 1.30
N ALA A 328 -28.98 14.01 0.32
CA ALA A 328 -28.92 14.96 -0.80
C ALA A 328 -30.23 15.01 -1.62
N LEU A 329 -30.96 13.88 -1.72
CA LEU A 329 -32.28 13.84 -2.35
C LEU A 329 -33.33 14.58 -1.52
N VAL A 330 -33.39 14.35 -0.20
CA VAL A 330 -34.32 15.03 0.71
C VAL A 330 -34.05 16.54 0.78
N ASP A 331 -32.78 16.96 0.81
CA ASP A 331 -32.39 18.37 0.83
C ASP A 331 -32.74 19.09 -0.49
N ARG A 332 -32.75 18.37 -1.62
CA ARG A 332 -33.09 18.90 -2.96
C ARG A 332 -34.58 18.84 -3.28
N ILE A 333 -35.33 17.89 -2.72
CA ILE A 333 -36.79 17.78 -2.87
C ILE A 333 -37.47 18.47 -1.69
N GLY A 334 -37.77 19.76 -1.85
CA GLY A 334 -38.59 20.51 -0.89
C GLY A 334 -39.95 19.83 -0.65
N ALA A 335 -40.45 19.92 0.58
CA ALA A 335 -41.69 19.25 0.98
C ALA A 335 -42.87 19.64 0.06
N PRO A 336 -43.71 18.69 -0.38
CA PRO A 336 -44.80 18.96 -1.29
C PRO A 336 -45.79 19.96 -0.69
N ALA A 337 -46.26 20.90 -1.51
CA ALA A 337 -47.23 21.91 -1.10
C ALA A 337 -48.52 21.23 -0.60
N ARG A 338 -48.82 21.39 0.69
CA ARG A 338 -50.09 20.93 1.27
C ARG A 338 -51.18 21.91 0.87
N HIS A 339 -52.29 21.40 0.35
CA HIS A 339 -53.50 22.22 0.20
C HIS A 339 -53.93 22.74 1.57
N ILE A 340 -54.00 24.07 1.70
CA ILE A 340 -54.67 24.72 2.82
C ILE A 340 -56.17 24.42 2.65
N ALA A 341 -56.75 23.69 3.59
CA ALA A 341 -58.19 23.49 3.64
C ALA A 341 -58.88 24.82 3.98
N ASP A 342 -59.95 25.12 3.25
CA ASP A 342 -60.71 26.37 3.31
C ASP A 342 -61.22 26.71 4.73
N ASP A 343 -61.15 27.99 5.09
CA ASP A 343 -61.46 28.51 6.41
C ASP A 343 -62.98 28.47 6.67
N ARG A 344 -63.48 27.42 7.34
CA ARG A 344 -64.89 27.31 7.74
C ARG A 344 -65.06 27.12 9.25
N ARG A 345 -65.07 28.26 9.92
CA ARG A 345 -65.46 28.49 11.31
C ARG A 345 -66.87 27.97 11.62
N PRO A 346 -67.08 27.13 12.66
CA PRO A 346 -68.38 26.96 13.30
C PRO A 346 -68.60 27.99 14.44
N PRO A 347 -69.84 28.29 14.83
CA PRO A 347 -70.18 29.39 15.75
C PRO A 347 -70.06 29.00 17.23
N ALA A 348 -70.12 30.02 18.11
CA ALA A 348 -70.18 29.83 19.56
C ALA A 348 -71.60 29.45 20.03
N GLY A 349 -71.71 28.64 21.08
CA GLY A 349 -72.98 28.26 21.71
C GLY A 349 -72.85 27.31 22.90
N ASP A 350 -72.89 27.92 24.10
CA ASP A 350 -73.39 27.40 25.37
C ASP A 350 -72.71 26.25 26.15
N LEU A 351 -73.07 26.24 27.43
CA LEU A 351 -72.44 25.59 28.59
C LEU A 351 -73.19 24.30 28.96
N ASP A 352 -72.48 23.29 29.47
CA ASP A 352 -72.88 22.65 30.73
C ASP A 352 -71.74 21.78 31.34
N ALA A 353 -71.77 21.65 32.67
CA ALA A 353 -70.88 20.84 33.51
C ALA A 353 -71.60 19.51 33.91
N PRO A 354 -71.09 18.58 34.78
CA PRO A 354 -69.92 18.69 35.65
C PRO A 354 -69.00 17.44 35.82
N GLU A 355 -67.75 17.75 36.22
CA GLU A 355 -66.96 17.18 37.32
C GLU A 355 -67.41 15.87 38.03
N GLN A 356 -66.53 14.85 38.05
CA GLN A 356 -66.35 13.92 39.18
C GLN A 356 -64.85 13.51 39.33
N ALA A 357 -64.44 13.27 40.59
CA ALA A 357 -63.04 13.07 41.02
C ALA A 357 -62.50 11.64 40.79
N THR A 358 -61.21 11.34 40.99
CA THR A 358 -60.64 11.02 42.33
C THR A 358 -59.14 11.31 42.51
N GLU A 359 -58.71 11.39 43.77
CA GLU A 359 -57.37 11.77 44.26
C GLU A 359 -56.38 10.58 44.42
N GLU A 360 -55.24 10.88 45.06
CA GLU A 360 -54.17 10.03 45.62
C GLU A 360 -52.92 9.80 44.73
N LEU A 361 -51.67 9.93 45.22
CA LEU A 361 -51.18 10.20 46.59
C LEU A 361 -49.78 10.89 46.54
N ALA A 362 -49.51 11.90 47.39
CA ALA A 362 -48.20 12.57 47.45
C ALA A 362 -47.76 12.97 48.88
N VAL A 363 -46.75 12.27 49.42
CA VAL A 363 -46.10 12.47 50.74
C VAL A 363 -44.65 11.93 50.59
N ALA A 364 -43.54 12.53 51.07
CA ALA A 364 -43.27 13.77 51.81
C ALA A 364 -41.90 14.40 51.45
N LYS A 365 -41.63 15.57 52.02
CA LYS A 365 -40.46 16.44 51.82
C LYS A 365 -39.22 15.99 52.61
N SER A 366 -38.00 16.24 52.09
CA SER A 366 -36.94 16.92 52.87
C SER A 366 -35.81 17.51 51.99
N ARG A 367 -35.34 18.69 52.40
CA ARG A 367 -34.04 19.36 52.08
C ARG A 367 -33.29 19.46 53.43
N PRO A 368 -31.96 19.72 53.55
CA PRO A 368 -31.18 20.64 52.69
C PRO A 368 -29.66 20.31 52.51
N GLY A 369 -28.93 21.21 51.81
CA GLY A 369 -27.65 21.71 52.34
C GLY A 369 -26.31 21.32 51.69
N ARG A 370 -25.76 22.25 50.88
CA ARG A 370 -24.33 22.60 50.72
C ARG A 370 -23.24 21.48 50.70
N ARG A 371 -22.44 21.48 49.62
CA ARG A 371 -21.04 21.97 49.66
C ARG A 371 -20.39 22.01 48.26
N ALA A 372 -19.66 23.10 48.00
CA ALA A 372 -18.70 23.20 46.89
C ALA A 372 -17.30 23.50 47.46
N ALA A 373 -16.28 22.87 46.89
CA ALA A 373 -14.84 23.12 47.09
C ALA A 373 -14.15 22.65 45.78
N ALA A 374 -13.29 23.42 45.08
CA ALA A 374 -11.92 23.82 45.47
C ALA A 374 -11.03 22.59 45.78
N ARG A 375 -9.86 22.31 45.20
CA ARG A 375 -8.91 22.92 44.23
C ARG A 375 -8.07 21.74 43.61
N THR A 376 -7.07 21.82 42.71
CA THR A 376 -6.30 22.88 42.02
C THR A 376 -5.65 22.32 40.74
N SER A 377 -5.39 23.14 39.71
CA SER A 377 -4.02 23.31 39.13
C SER A 377 -4.00 24.34 37.99
N ALA A 378 -2.84 24.95 37.74
CA ALA A 378 -2.70 26.12 36.87
C ALA A 378 -1.88 25.82 35.61
N ARG A 379 -2.16 26.56 34.52
CA ARG A 379 -1.09 26.96 33.60
C ARG A 379 -1.34 28.32 32.94
N SER A 380 -0.25 29.04 32.75
CA SER A 380 -0.16 30.46 32.41
C SER A 380 -0.73 30.84 31.04
N ARG A 381 -1.37 32.02 30.96
CA ARG A 381 -1.46 32.83 29.74
C ARG A 381 -0.66 34.11 29.91
N ARG A 382 0.33 34.31 29.04
CA ARG A 382 0.84 35.61 28.51
C ARG A 382 1.30 35.28 27.08
N GLY A 383 1.11 36.10 26.06
CA GLY A 383 0.45 37.41 25.95
C GLY A 383 0.99 38.07 24.68
N ALA A 384 0.11 38.47 23.75
CA ALA A 384 0.52 39.28 22.59
C ALA A 384 0.91 40.70 23.05
N PRO A 385 1.67 41.45 22.22
CA PRO A 385 0.98 42.43 21.37
C PRO A 385 1.52 42.46 19.91
N ALA A 386 1.12 43.47 19.14
CA ALA A 386 1.05 43.41 17.67
C ALA A 386 1.67 44.64 16.95
N LYS A 387 1.93 44.47 15.64
CA LYS A 387 2.19 45.51 14.59
C LYS A 387 3.46 46.38 14.80
N ALA A 388 4.24 46.78 13.80
CA ALA A 388 3.91 47.22 12.43
C ALA A 388 5.11 47.19 11.46
N GLU A 389 4.81 47.34 10.16
CA GLU A 389 5.57 48.03 9.07
C GLU A 389 7.12 47.99 9.00
N SER A 390 7.67 47.55 7.85
CA SER A 390 8.29 48.45 6.84
C SER A 390 8.92 47.68 5.65
N ASN A 391 9.15 48.39 4.53
CA ASN A 391 9.85 47.92 3.32
C ASN A 391 11.35 47.65 3.58
N GLU A 392 11.97 46.76 2.80
CA GLU A 392 12.92 47.14 1.71
C GLU A 392 13.56 45.91 1.02
N LYS A 393 13.87 46.09 -0.28
CA LYS A 393 14.81 45.27 -1.08
C LYS A 393 16.18 45.96 -1.00
N PRO A 394 17.31 45.23 -1.13
CA PRO A 394 17.99 45.26 -2.44
C PRO A 394 18.66 43.95 -2.87
N ASP A 395 18.97 43.88 -4.17
CA ASP A 395 19.85 42.87 -4.78
C ASP A 395 21.33 43.12 -4.42
N HIS A 396 22.17 42.07 -4.36
CA HIS A 396 23.27 41.94 -5.33
C HIS A 396 23.96 40.57 -5.38
N ASP A 397 24.43 40.26 -6.60
CA ASP A 397 25.38 39.23 -7.03
C ASP A 397 26.69 39.14 -6.21
N SER A 398 27.22 37.91 -6.03
CA SER A 398 28.67 37.60 -6.07
C SER A 398 28.97 36.09 -5.97
N ARG A 399 29.75 35.56 -6.91
CA ARG A 399 30.33 34.19 -6.87
C ARG A 399 31.52 34.09 -5.89
N PRO A 400 31.76 32.94 -5.25
CA PRO A 400 33.08 32.61 -4.70
C PRO A 400 33.99 31.94 -5.77
N PRO A 401 35.33 32.09 -5.68
CA PRO A 401 36.27 31.58 -6.69
C PRO A 401 36.83 30.17 -6.40
N GLU A 402 37.20 29.44 -7.45
CA GLU A 402 38.15 28.32 -7.42
C GLU A 402 39.60 28.84 -7.35
N VAL A 403 40.54 28.16 -6.66
CA VAL A 403 41.87 27.66 -7.13
C VAL A 403 42.45 26.66 -6.06
N PRO A 404 43.61 25.96 -6.20
CA PRO A 404 43.61 24.52 -6.51
C PRO A 404 44.34 23.59 -5.51
N LEU A 405 44.39 22.31 -5.86
CA LEU A 405 45.15 21.22 -5.24
C LEU A 405 46.68 21.39 -5.42
N ALA A 406 47.48 21.16 -4.38
CA ALA A 406 48.92 20.91 -4.48
C ALA A 406 49.46 20.01 -3.35
N GLU A 407 50.44 19.18 -3.72
CA GLU A 407 51.07 18.08 -2.99
C GLU A 407 51.69 18.44 -1.62
N ARG A 408 51.78 17.45 -0.71
CA ARG A 408 53.09 16.81 -0.41
C ARG A 408 53.01 15.50 0.39
N LEU A 409 54.02 14.68 0.13
CA LEU A 409 54.26 13.30 0.60
C LEU A 409 55.02 13.23 1.94
N THR A 410 55.16 11.99 2.46
CA THR A 410 56.23 11.46 3.35
C THR A 410 56.27 11.92 4.83
N LEU A 411 56.71 11.10 5.82
CA LEU A 411 56.91 9.64 5.99
C LEU A 411 57.35 9.37 7.48
N VAL A 412 57.39 8.09 7.91
CA VAL A 412 58.27 7.50 8.98
C VAL A 412 57.78 7.46 10.45
N ARG A 413 57.46 6.22 10.90
CA ARG A 413 57.72 5.53 12.21
C ARG A 413 57.37 6.22 13.56
N GLY A 414 56.92 5.51 14.59
CA GLY A 414 56.65 4.07 14.78
C GLY A 414 56.82 3.63 16.26
N ARG A 415 56.65 2.31 16.54
CA ARG A 415 56.76 1.62 17.87
C ARG A 415 55.58 1.88 18.84
N SER A 416 55.16 0.97 19.75
CA SER A 416 55.43 -0.48 19.98
C SER A 416 54.58 -1.01 21.17
N GLY A 417 54.30 -2.33 21.24
CA GLY A 417 53.63 -3.03 22.37
C GLY A 417 52.17 -3.41 22.06
N ALA A 418 51.63 -4.63 22.21
CA ALA A 418 51.84 -5.74 23.19
C ALA A 418 51.45 -5.30 24.62
N GLU A 419 50.61 -6.00 25.41
CA GLU A 419 50.05 -7.38 25.45
C GLU A 419 48.53 -7.31 25.82
N ALA A 420 47.61 -8.15 25.34
CA ALA A 420 47.19 -9.51 25.76
C ALA A 420 46.30 -9.61 27.04
N ASP A 421 45.42 -10.64 27.01
CA ASP A 421 44.56 -11.22 28.07
C ASP A 421 43.27 -10.52 28.54
N GLY A 422 42.21 -11.35 28.69
CA GLY A 422 40.89 -10.97 29.19
C GLY A 422 39.71 -11.77 28.60
N ALA A 423 39.69 -13.10 28.77
CA ALA A 423 38.59 -13.96 28.30
C ALA A 423 37.43 -14.03 29.30
N ASP A 424 36.19 -14.14 28.81
CA ASP A 424 35.18 -15.04 29.39
C ASP A 424 34.17 -15.46 28.31
N ALA A 425 33.82 -16.75 28.29
CA ALA A 425 32.85 -17.37 27.39
C ALA A 425 32.09 -18.46 28.15
N SER A 426 30.81 -18.22 28.42
CA SER A 426 29.92 -19.19 29.07
C SER A 426 29.06 -19.92 28.03
N GLN A 427 29.35 -21.20 27.81
CA GLN A 427 28.39 -22.18 27.26
C GLN A 427 27.63 -22.88 28.39
N PRO A 428 26.58 -23.65 28.06
CA PRO A 428 26.49 -24.97 28.68
C PRO A 428 26.21 -26.13 27.70
N SER A 429 26.95 -27.21 27.96
CA SER A 429 26.59 -28.64 27.90
C SER A 429 26.09 -29.31 26.60
N VAL A 430 26.79 -30.40 26.30
CA VAL A 430 26.52 -31.44 25.31
C VAL A 430 25.50 -32.45 25.86
N ASP A 431 24.72 -33.09 24.98
CA ASP A 431 24.20 -34.45 25.17
C ASP A 431 24.31 -35.22 23.85
N ALA A 432 24.65 -36.51 23.92
CA ALA A 432 24.88 -37.38 22.77
C ALA A 432 24.43 -38.82 23.09
N PRO A 433 24.07 -39.61 22.06
CA PRO A 433 24.14 -41.06 22.19
C PRO A 433 24.80 -41.81 21.01
N SER A 434 25.74 -42.68 21.39
CA SER A 434 25.87 -44.08 20.95
C SER A 434 26.37 -44.45 19.53
N GLU A 435 27.19 -45.51 19.53
CA GLU A 435 27.98 -46.07 18.41
C GLU A 435 27.17 -46.96 17.45
N PRO A 436 27.70 -47.24 16.23
CA PRO A 436 27.33 -48.40 15.43
C PRO A 436 28.35 -49.56 15.57
N GLY A 437 27.86 -50.77 15.85
CA GLY A 437 28.64 -52.02 15.81
C GLY A 437 28.78 -52.62 14.39
N PRO A 438 29.70 -53.59 14.19
CA PRO A 438 30.10 -54.07 12.86
C PRO A 438 29.23 -55.21 12.31
N ALA A 439 29.29 -55.42 10.98
CA ALA A 439 28.76 -56.62 10.32
C ALA A 439 29.83 -57.24 9.38
N GLU A 440 29.92 -58.56 9.41
CA GLU A 440 30.95 -59.39 8.75
C GLU A 440 30.67 -59.68 7.25
N PRO A 441 31.67 -60.19 6.49
CA PRO A 441 31.59 -60.39 5.04
C PRO A 441 31.06 -61.77 4.62
N MET A 442 30.85 -61.99 3.31
CA MET A 442 30.95 -63.24 2.49
C MET A 442 30.15 -63.06 1.17
N PRO A 443 30.35 -63.85 0.09
CA PRO A 443 31.61 -64.28 -0.53
C PRO A 443 31.68 -63.94 -2.05
N ARG A 444 32.80 -64.28 -2.71
CA ARG A 444 33.04 -64.08 -4.16
C ARG A 444 32.55 -65.23 -5.05
N SER A 445 32.43 -64.93 -6.35
CA SER A 445 32.54 -65.86 -7.51
C SER A 445 31.24 -66.62 -7.86
N ILE A 446 30.86 -66.90 -9.12
CA ILE A 446 31.64 -67.42 -10.28
C ILE A 446 30.98 -67.01 -11.63
N ARG A 447 31.81 -66.64 -12.65
CA ARG A 447 31.66 -66.65 -14.15
C ARG A 447 30.36 -66.15 -14.81
N GLY A 448 30.37 -65.55 -16.00
CA GLY A 448 31.47 -65.16 -16.91
C GLY A 448 31.25 -65.56 -18.37
N VAL A 449 31.49 -64.61 -19.29
CA VAL A 449 31.99 -64.77 -20.68
C VAL A 449 32.89 -63.57 -20.95
#